data_AF-A0AB36SS33-F1
#
_entry.id   AF-A0AB36SS33-F1
#
_cell.length_a   1.000
_cell.length_b   1.000
_cell.length_c   1.000
_cell.angle_alpha   90.00
_cell.angle_beta   90.00
_cell.angle_gamma   90.00
#
_symmetry.space_group_name_H-M   'P 1'
#
loop_
_entity.id
_entity.type
_entity.pdbx_description
1 polymer ?
#
loop_
_entity_poly.entity_id
_entity_poly.type
_entity_poly.pdbx_seq_one_letter_code
_entity_poly.pdbx_strand_id
1 'polypeptide(L)'
;MQTKWLKWEVIAVVVAAIVMIGLLLIKPIVGLADNGDFERIMIQIGLAYPDSNEARVDKYFSFIHHLYAYVNPAAGDYVSSQLFLMVPALWIGKILPGPWFDIRVLAVEYIMIFLLALYLIVKLNKTNNKIVNGFLVTLTIVVFADIGYILYFNSMYGEAVTYVFLFLTIALGIQLARQKHPSIWLVILFYISAIMLACSKTQYTPAGFIAALLTIRLWFIRKDKVWRSVIVSMTALLLILSFICYKSSPAWIDKINIYQTVFYGVLKDSPNPEQDLRDLGVDPELAVNAGTHFWSNAAIPQEDPRLHKELYNKIKFPDIAKFYLTHPQRFWSKLEATAEYAWTIRPSVDGVAFLGNYEKKDNPVPATQVETFSLWSHVKEQYHPNGFIWIVLLYVLYGLGILLEYRRAKTHSERLIPDIFTAVAIIGMISYVVPFVGSGEGDFAKHLFLFTVCLDVMLVSGIWWLAKGRLQ
;
A
#
# COMPACT_ATOMS: atom_id res chain seq x y z
N MET A 1 -28.21 38.75 4.00
CA MET A 1 -27.35 37.79 4.72
C MET A 1 -26.73 36.83 3.72
N GLN A 2 -25.45 36.97 3.39
CA GLN A 2 -24.76 35.94 2.60
C GLN A 2 -24.55 34.74 3.52
N THR A 3 -25.34 33.68 3.36
CA THR A 3 -25.06 32.39 4.00
C THR A 3 -23.65 31.97 3.59
N LYS A 4 -22.69 32.02 4.51
CA LYS A 4 -21.34 31.48 4.30
C LYS A 4 -21.49 29.98 4.12
N TRP A 5 -21.63 29.54 2.88
CA TRP A 5 -21.61 28.13 2.52
C TRP A 5 -20.33 27.49 3.04
N LEU A 6 -20.44 26.30 3.63
CA LEU A 6 -19.29 25.54 4.10
C LEU A 6 -18.39 25.22 2.90
N LYS A 7 -17.07 25.42 3.05
CA LYS A 7 -16.11 25.17 1.97
C LYS A 7 -16.07 23.67 1.65
N TRP A 8 -15.94 23.30 0.37
CA TRP A 8 -15.89 21.90 -0.08
C TRP A 8 -14.80 21.09 0.62
N GLU A 9 -13.62 21.69 0.86
CA GLU A 9 -12.54 21.04 1.61
C GLU A 9 -12.92 20.72 3.07
N VAL A 10 -13.79 21.52 3.70
CA VAL A 10 -14.28 21.27 5.06
C VAL A 10 -15.38 20.23 5.05
N ILE A 11 -16.31 20.29 4.08
CA ILE A 11 -17.34 19.27 3.89
C ILE A 11 -16.69 17.90 3.72
N ALA A 12 -15.66 17.81 2.85
CA ALA A 12 -14.96 16.56 2.59
C ALA A 12 -14.37 15.94 3.87
N VAL A 13 -13.67 16.76 4.66
CA VAL A 13 -13.07 16.32 5.93
C VAL A 13 -14.13 15.90 6.93
N VAL A 14 -15.19 16.69 7.12
CA VAL A 14 -16.23 16.40 8.11
C VAL A 14 -16.96 15.10 7.76
N VAL A 15 -17.37 14.92 6.50
CA VAL A 15 -18.06 13.71 6.05
C VAL A 15 -17.15 12.49 6.20
N ALA A 16 -15.91 12.57 5.71
CA ALA A 16 -14.97 11.46 5.83
C ALA A 16 -14.63 11.13 7.30
N ALA A 17 -14.52 12.15 8.17
CA ALA A 17 -14.30 11.96 9.60
C ALA A 17 -15.49 11.26 10.26
N ILE A 18 -16.73 11.67 9.97
CA ILE A 18 -17.93 11.01 10.50
C ILE A 18 -17.96 9.53 10.10
N VAL A 19 -17.68 9.23 8.83
CA VAL A 19 -17.63 7.84 8.33
C VAL A 19 -16.54 7.04 9.05
N MET A 20 -15.28 7.53 9.05
CA MET A 20 -14.17 6.79 9.65
C MET A 20 -14.28 6.65 11.17
N ILE A 21 -14.72 7.69 11.89
CA ILE A 21 -14.94 7.61 13.34
C ILE A 21 -16.06 6.61 13.64
N GLY A 22 -17.18 6.69 12.90
CA GLY A 22 -18.33 5.81 13.07
C GLY A 22 -18.01 4.34 12.82
N LEU A 23 -17.17 4.04 11.84
CA LEU A 23 -16.80 2.67 11.48
C LEU A 23 -15.63 2.14 12.33
N LEU A 24 -14.58 2.93 12.56
CA LEU A 24 -13.34 2.44 13.14
C LEU A 24 -13.24 2.61 14.66
N LEU A 25 -13.89 3.63 15.23
CA LEU A 25 -13.68 4.00 16.63
C LEU A 25 -14.87 3.66 17.53
N ILE A 26 -16.06 3.54 16.96
CA ILE A 26 -17.32 3.24 17.64
C ILE A 26 -17.70 1.77 17.41
N LYS A 27 -18.25 1.11 18.44
CA LYS A 27 -18.64 -0.30 18.36
C LYS A 27 -19.82 -0.54 17.39
N PRO A 28 -19.88 -1.69 16.70
CA PRO A 28 -18.87 -2.77 16.70
C PRO A 28 -17.58 -2.31 16.01
N ILE A 29 -16.43 -2.50 16.68
CA ILE A 29 -15.15 -2.02 16.14
C ILE A 29 -14.79 -2.92 14.98
N VAL A 30 -14.53 -2.34 13.81
CA VAL A 30 -14.06 -3.08 12.65
C VAL A 30 -12.60 -2.75 12.32
N GLY A 31 -11.89 -3.76 11.80
CA GLY A 31 -10.48 -3.68 11.43
C GLY A 31 -10.12 -4.84 10.51
N LEU A 32 -8.83 -5.13 10.37
CA LEU A 32 -8.38 -6.27 9.57
C LEU A 32 -7.61 -7.26 10.44
N ALA A 33 -8.05 -8.52 10.45
CA ALA A 33 -7.43 -9.59 11.23
C ALA A 33 -5.96 -9.79 10.84
N ASP A 34 -5.15 -10.21 11.81
CA ASP A 34 -3.73 -10.52 11.59
C ASP A 34 -3.58 -11.80 10.78
N ASN A 35 -2.70 -11.79 9.79
CA ASN A 35 -2.35 -12.95 9.00
C ASN A 35 -0.95 -13.49 9.32
N GLY A 36 -0.38 -13.03 10.45
CA GLY A 36 0.97 -13.33 10.92
C GLY A 36 1.97 -12.20 10.66
N ASP A 37 1.55 -11.09 10.07
CA ASP A 37 2.43 -9.95 9.76
C ASP A 37 2.58 -8.99 10.95
N PHE A 38 1.62 -8.93 11.89
CA PHE A 38 1.67 -7.95 12.99
C PHE A 38 2.88 -8.17 13.90
N GLU A 39 3.30 -9.41 14.09
CA GLU A 39 4.43 -9.77 14.96
C GLU A 39 5.74 -9.08 14.55
N ARG A 40 5.90 -8.76 13.26
CA ARG A 40 7.04 -8.02 12.72
C ARG A 40 7.20 -6.66 13.41
N ILE A 41 6.10 -6.05 13.82
CA ILE A 41 6.07 -4.75 14.52
C ILE A 41 5.88 -4.94 16.02
N MET A 42 4.91 -5.75 16.43
CA MET A 42 4.51 -5.93 17.84
C MET A 42 5.68 -6.25 18.77
N ILE A 43 6.55 -7.18 18.37
CA ILE A 43 7.69 -7.62 19.19
C ILE A 43 8.66 -6.46 19.46
N GLN A 44 8.92 -5.61 18.45
CA GLN A 44 9.87 -4.49 18.55
C GLN A 44 9.39 -3.35 19.44
N ILE A 45 8.07 -3.24 19.61
CA ILE A 45 7.45 -2.15 20.36
C ILE A 45 6.86 -2.61 21.69
N GLY A 46 7.04 -3.88 22.04
CA GLY A 46 6.58 -4.46 23.31
C GLY A 46 5.07 -4.65 23.37
N LEU A 47 4.46 -5.16 22.29
CA LEU A 47 3.07 -5.59 22.27
C LEU A 47 2.95 -7.11 22.07
N ALA A 48 1.93 -7.71 22.65
CA ALA A 48 1.56 -9.10 22.46
C ALA A 48 0.04 -9.28 22.44
N TYR A 49 -0.44 -10.43 21.95
CA TYR A 49 -1.83 -10.81 22.12
C TYR A 49 -2.16 -11.01 23.62
N PRO A 50 -3.33 -10.55 24.10
CA PRO A 50 -3.70 -10.68 25.51
C PRO A 50 -3.79 -12.13 26.00
N ASP A 51 -4.27 -13.04 25.15
CA ASP A 51 -4.37 -14.46 25.46
C ASP A 51 -3.32 -15.28 24.68
N SER A 52 -2.37 -15.87 25.42
CA SER A 52 -1.35 -16.74 24.86
C SER A 52 -1.93 -18.06 24.34
N ASN A 53 -3.04 -18.52 24.92
CA ASN A 53 -3.66 -19.84 24.66
C ASN A 53 -4.81 -19.79 23.65
N GLU A 54 -5.12 -18.61 23.12
CA GLU A 54 -6.13 -18.45 22.07
C GLU A 54 -5.80 -19.33 20.87
N ALA A 55 -6.85 -19.96 20.31
CA ALA A 55 -6.72 -20.82 19.15
C ALA A 55 -6.05 -20.05 18.01
N ARG A 56 -5.11 -20.70 17.31
CA ARG A 56 -4.33 -20.04 16.24
C ARG A 56 -5.21 -19.38 15.19
N VAL A 57 -6.32 -20.02 14.79
CA VAL A 57 -7.25 -19.51 13.77
C VAL A 57 -8.13 -18.38 14.31
N ASP A 58 -8.26 -18.21 15.63
CA ASP A 58 -8.95 -17.06 16.21
C ASP A 58 -7.99 -15.87 16.35
N LYS A 59 -6.77 -16.18 16.80
CA LYS A 59 -5.66 -15.23 16.92
C LYS A 59 -5.25 -14.62 15.57
N TYR A 60 -5.17 -15.45 14.54
CA TYR A 60 -4.86 -15.06 13.17
C TYR A 60 -6.05 -15.40 12.28
N PHE A 61 -6.33 -14.56 11.28
CA PHE A 61 -7.36 -14.74 10.25
C PHE A 61 -8.81 -14.48 10.69
N SER A 62 -9.33 -15.14 11.72
CA SER A 62 -10.80 -15.13 11.94
C SER A 62 -11.36 -13.86 12.53
N PHE A 63 -10.65 -13.22 13.47
CA PHE A 63 -11.15 -12.09 14.24
C PHE A 63 -10.09 -11.00 14.38
N ILE A 64 -10.54 -9.77 14.63
CA ILE A 64 -9.64 -8.68 14.99
C ILE A 64 -9.45 -8.64 16.51
N HIS A 65 -8.31 -8.10 16.92
CA HIS A 65 -8.04 -7.70 18.29
C HIS A 65 -7.87 -6.19 18.32
N HIS A 66 -8.71 -5.51 19.12
CA HIS A 66 -8.53 -4.07 19.35
C HIS A 66 -7.63 -3.77 20.55
N LEU A 67 -7.44 -4.74 21.45
CA LEU A 67 -6.62 -4.61 22.66
C LEU A 67 -5.41 -5.53 22.61
N TYR A 68 -4.26 -5.01 23.01
CA TYR A 68 -2.97 -5.71 23.04
C TYR A 68 -2.31 -5.57 24.41
N ALA A 69 -1.63 -6.63 24.84
CA ALA A 69 -0.81 -6.65 26.06
C ALA A 69 0.45 -5.81 25.91
N TYR A 70 0.77 -5.00 26.92
CA TYR A 70 2.10 -4.42 27.05
C TYR A 70 3.07 -5.50 27.56
N VAL A 71 4.16 -5.69 26.84
CA VAL A 71 5.27 -6.58 27.20
C VAL A 71 6.60 -5.85 27.01
N ASN A 72 7.69 -6.46 27.45
CA ASN A 72 9.02 -5.90 27.19
C ASN A 72 9.31 -5.97 25.69
N PRO A 73 9.71 -4.85 25.05
CA PRO A 73 10.20 -4.88 23.68
C PRO A 73 11.38 -5.85 23.55
N ALA A 74 11.40 -6.61 22.47
CA ALA A 74 12.55 -7.43 22.11
C ALA A 74 13.21 -6.89 20.83
N ALA A 75 14.45 -7.30 20.59
CA ALA A 75 15.13 -6.98 19.35
C ALA A 75 14.34 -7.60 18.18
N GLY A 76 14.03 -6.77 17.18
CA GLY A 76 13.52 -7.24 15.90
C GLY A 76 14.40 -6.73 14.77
N ASP A 77 14.37 -7.43 13.66
CA ASP A 77 15.16 -7.17 12.46
C ASP A 77 14.35 -6.51 11.33
N TYR A 78 13.05 -6.27 11.56
CA TYR A 78 12.16 -5.68 10.57
C TYR A 78 12.12 -4.15 10.63
N VAL A 79 12.83 -3.49 9.72
CA VAL A 79 12.83 -2.02 9.63
C VAL A 79 11.57 -1.54 8.88
N SER A 80 10.77 -0.70 9.53
CA SER A 80 9.62 -0.04 8.92
C SER A 80 9.41 1.37 9.46
N SER A 81 9.01 2.29 8.58
CA SER A 81 8.57 3.64 8.95
C SER A 81 7.33 3.62 9.84
N GLN A 82 6.57 2.52 9.88
CA GLN A 82 5.42 2.35 10.76
C GLN A 82 5.76 2.55 12.24
N LEU A 83 7.00 2.25 12.64
CA LEU A 83 7.48 2.46 14.01
C LEU A 83 7.38 3.94 14.45
N PHE A 84 7.51 4.90 13.52
CA PHE A 84 7.36 6.32 13.83
C PHE A 84 5.93 6.73 14.19
N LEU A 85 4.91 5.94 13.81
CA LEU A 85 3.52 6.14 14.24
C LEU A 85 3.19 5.26 15.45
N MET A 86 3.78 4.06 15.56
CA MET A 86 3.55 3.21 16.73
C MET A 86 4.09 3.82 18.03
N VAL A 87 5.26 4.46 18.00
CA VAL A 87 5.86 5.06 19.20
C VAL A 87 4.94 6.12 19.83
N PRO A 88 4.49 7.18 19.13
CA PRO A 88 3.57 8.15 19.72
C PRO A 88 2.23 7.50 20.12
N ALA A 89 1.69 6.57 19.32
CA ALA A 89 0.46 5.86 19.67
C ALA A 89 0.60 5.11 21.01
N LEU A 90 1.72 4.43 21.25
CA LEU A 90 2.00 3.73 22.51
C LEU A 90 2.14 4.67 23.69
N TRP A 91 2.78 5.83 23.50
CA TRP A 91 2.89 6.85 24.54
C TRP A 91 1.52 7.38 24.94
N ILE A 92 0.66 7.68 23.97
CA ILE A 92 -0.73 8.08 24.20
C ILE A 92 -1.50 6.94 24.89
N GLY A 93 -1.36 5.70 24.40
CA GLY A 93 -2.02 4.52 24.94
C GLY A 93 -1.70 4.28 26.43
N LYS A 94 -0.44 4.50 26.85
CA LYS A 94 -0.03 4.36 28.27
C LYS A 94 -0.64 5.42 29.20
N ILE A 95 -1.12 6.54 28.65
CA ILE A 95 -1.80 7.59 29.42
C ILE A 95 -3.31 7.28 29.54
N LEU A 96 -3.86 6.47 28.62
CA LEU A 96 -5.26 6.06 28.66
C LEU A 96 -5.52 5.03 29.77
N PRO A 97 -6.74 5.00 30.34
CA PRO A 97 -7.08 4.07 31.41
C PRO A 97 -7.16 2.63 30.91
N GLY A 98 -6.60 1.71 31.70
CA GLY A 98 -6.65 0.27 31.45
C GLY A 98 -5.26 -0.36 31.30
N PRO A 99 -5.15 -1.69 31.40
CA PRO A 99 -3.86 -2.38 31.32
C PRO A 99 -3.43 -2.74 29.88
N TRP A 100 -4.26 -2.40 28.88
CA TRP A 100 -4.10 -2.85 27.49
C TRP A 100 -3.87 -1.66 26.54
N PHE A 101 -3.06 -1.85 25.51
CA PHE A 101 -2.95 -0.92 24.40
C PHE A 101 -4.16 -1.05 23.48
N ASP A 102 -4.82 0.07 23.17
CA ASP A 102 -5.96 0.12 22.25
C ASP A 102 -5.52 0.59 20.86
N ILE A 103 -5.69 -0.26 19.85
CA ILE A 103 -5.25 0.03 18.47
C ILE A 103 -5.99 1.21 17.84
N ARG A 104 -7.15 1.60 18.38
CA ARG A 104 -7.89 2.78 17.93
C ARG A 104 -7.08 4.06 18.09
N VAL A 105 -6.11 4.11 19.01
CA VAL A 105 -5.18 5.24 19.14
C VAL A 105 -4.36 5.41 17.86
N LEU A 106 -3.84 4.31 17.32
CA LEU A 106 -3.12 4.30 16.05
C LEU A 106 -4.06 4.66 14.88
N ALA A 107 -5.29 4.14 14.88
CA ALA A 107 -6.28 4.48 13.86
C ALA A 107 -6.58 5.99 13.82
N VAL A 108 -6.64 6.67 14.97
CA VAL A 108 -6.81 8.12 15.04
C VAL A 108 -5.65 8.86 14.36
N GLU A 109 -4.40 8.41 14.51
CA GLU A 109 -3.25 9.00 13.81
C GLU A 109 -3.40 8.86 12.29
N TYR A 110 -3.76 7.67 11.80
CA TYR A 110 -4.02 7.44 10.37
C TYR A 110 -5.16 8.31 9.83
N ILE A 111 -6.28 8.39 10.56
CA ILE A 111 -7.42 9.24 10.22
C ILE A 111 -6.97 10.70 10.10
N MET A 112 -6.20 11.24 11.05
CA MET A 112 -5.74 12.63 11.02
C MET A 112 -4.86 12.91 9.80
N ILE A 113 -3.92 12.02 9.48
CA ILE A 113 -3.02 12.18 8.32
C ILE A 113 -3.83 12.12 7.02
N PHE A 114 -4.75 11.15 6.90
CA PHE A 114 -5.61 11.00 5.73
C PHE A 114 -6.53 12.22 5.54
N LEU A 115 -7.16 12.71 6.60
CA LEU A 115 -8.01 13.90 6.56
C LEU A 115 -7.23 15.16 6.18
N LEU A 116 -5.97 15.31 6.64
CA LEU A 116 -5.10 16.39 6.21
C LEU A 116 -4.81 16.31 4.70
N ALA A 117 -4.47 15.12 4.21
CA ALA A 117 -4.23 14.91 2.78
C ALA A 117 -5.49 15.21 1.95
N LEU A 118 -6.65 14.70 2.38
CA LEU A 118 -7.95 14.94 1.74
C LEU A 118 -8.29 16.45 1.69
N TYR A 119 -8.12 17.15 2.82
CA TYR A 119 -8.32 18.59 2.90
C TYR A 119 -7.49 19.34 1.85
N LEU A 120 -6.18 19.02 1.78
CA LEU A 120 -5.26 19.65 0.84
C LEU A 120 -5.61 19.32 -0.61
N ILE A 121 -5.90 18.05 -0.93
CA ILE A 121 -6.26 17.61 -2.28
C ILE A 121 -7.50 18.36 -2.76
N VAL A 122 -8.58 18.42 -1.97
CA VAL A 122 -9.82 19.11 -2.34
C VAL A 122 -9.57 20.62 -2.46
N LYS A 123 -8.90 21.23 -1.48
CA LYS A 123 -8.62 22.67 -1.46
C LYS A 123 -7.82 23.13 -2.68
N LEU A 124 -6.82 22.33 -3.10
CA LEU A 124 -5.89 22.67 -4.17
C LEU A 124 -6.40 22.34 -5.57
N ASN A 125 -7.45 21.51 -5.67
CA ASN A 125 -7.96 21.05 -6.95
C ASN A 125 -9.36 21.54 -7.31
N LYS A 126 -10.10 22.18 -6.40
CA LYS A 126 -11.45 22.70 -6.67
C LYS A 126 -11.55 23.53 -7.97
N THR A 127 -12.69 23.37 -8.62
CA THR A 127 -13.10 24.12 -9.82
C THR A 127 -13.98 25.31 -9.43
N ASN A 128 -14.34 26.15 -10.41
CA ASN A 128 -15.30 27.24 -10.20
C ASN A 128 -16.76 26.73 -10.15
N ASN A 129 -17.03 25.50 -10.58
CA ASN A 129 -18.37 24.92 -10.63
C ASN A 129 -18.66 24.14 -9.34
N LYS A 130 -19.65 24.59 -8.58
CA LYS A 130 -20.05 23.97 -7.30
C LYS A 130 -20.58 22.54 -7.46
N ILE A 131 -21.35 22.27 -8.52
CA ILE A 131 -21.92 20.93 -8.78
C ILE A 131 -20.78 19.94 -9.06
N VAL A 132 -19.84 20.35 -9.91
CA VAL A 132 -18.65 19.54 -10.22
C VAL A 132 -17.81 19.28 -8.98
N ASN A 133 -17.59 20.30 -8.13
CA ASN A 133 -16.88 20.09 -6.87
C ASN A 133 -17.61 19.14 -5.92
N GLY A 134 -18.94 19.25 -5.82
CA GLY A 134 -19.75 18.32 -5.04
C GLY A 134 -19.58 16.88 -5.51
N PHE A 135 -19.74 16.64 -6.81
CA PHE A 135 -19.52 15.33 -7.43
C PHE A 135 -18.11 14.79 -7.17
N LEU A 136 -17.08 15.60 -7.41
CA LEU A 136 -15.69 15.15 -7.25
C LEU A 136 -15.35 14.85 -5.78
N VAL A 137 -15.85 15.66 -4.84
CA VAL A 137 -15.69 15.42 -3.39
C VAL A 137 -16.38 14.12 -2.99
N THR A 138 -17.63 13.92 -3.40
CA THR A 138 -18.36 12.67 -3.14
C THR A 138 -17.63 11.46 -3.72
N LEU A 139 -17.19 11.54 -4.98
CA LEU A 139 -16.41 10.48 -5.63
C LEU A 139 -15.14 10.16 -4.83
N THR A 140 -14.40 11.18 -4.39
CA THR A 140 -13.16 11.02 -3.62
C THR A 140 -13.44 10.29 -2.30
N ILE A 141 -14.51 10.65 -1.60
CA ILE A 141 -14.88 10.01 -0.32
C ILE A 141 -15.35 8.58 -0.55
N VAL A 142 -16.24 8.34 -1.52
CA VAL A 142 -16.77 7.01 -1.81
C VAL A 142 -15.65 6.02 -2.17
N VAL A 143 -14.66 6.47 -2.94
CA VAL A 143 -13.54 5.63 -3.37
C VAL A 143 -12.52 5.43 -2.25
N PHE A 144 -12.07 6.51 -1.60
CA PHE A 144 -10.90 6.46 -0.70
C PHE A 144 -11.24 6.36 0.79
N ALA A 145 -12.50 6.55 1.17
CA ALA A 145 -12.98 6.18 2.51
C ALA A 145 -13.75 4.85 2.49
N ASP A 146 -13.73 4.11 1.36
CA ASP A 146 -14.28 2.76 1.27
C ASP A 146 -13.70 1.88 2.37
N ILE A 147 -14.57 1.08 3.00
CA ILE A 147 -14.20 0.25 4.13
C ILE A 147 -13.03 -0.70 3.80
N GLY A 148 -12.93 -1.19 2.56
CA GLY A 148 -11.81 -2.04 2.13
C GLY A 148 -10.43 -1.41 2.34
N TYR A 149 -10.32 -0.08 2.23
CA TYR A 149 -9.08 0.65 2.51
C TYR A 149 -8.91 0.98 3.98
N ILE A 150 -9.95 1.50 4.62
CA ILE A 150 -9.82 2.07 5.97
C ILE A 150 -9.77 1.02 7.08
N LEU A 151 -10.15 -0.24 6.82
CA LEU A 151 -9.99 -1.36 7.78
C LEU A 151 -8.53 -1.55 8.23
N TYR A 152 -7.57 -1.25 7.35
CA TYR A 152 -6.15 -1.29 7.67
C TYR A 152 -5.76 -0.32 8.80
N PHE A 153 -6.57 0.71 9.11
CA PHE A 153 -6.24 1.66 10.18
C PHE A 153 -6.35 1.04 11.58
N ASN A 154 -7.23 0.04 11.75
CA ASN A 154 -7.30 -0.80 12.95
C ASN A 154 -6.53 -2.11 12.74
N SER A 155 -5.28 -1.99 12.28
CA SER A 155 -4.38 -3.12 12.06
C SER A 155 -2.93 -2.66 12.22
N MET A 156 -2.01 -3.60 12.40
CA MET A 156 -0.56 -3.31 12.38
C MET A 156 0.08 -3.62 11.03
N TYR A 157 -0.69 -3.59 9.94
CA TYR A 157 -0.18 -3.69 8.58
C TYR A 157 0.50 -2.38 8.13
N GLY A 158 1.63 -2.50 7.42
CA GLY A 158 2.34 -1.35 6.85
C GLY A 158 1.53 -0.61 5.77
N GLU A 159 0.55 -1.29 5.18
CA GLU A 159 -0.39 -0.81 4.17
C GLU A 159 -1.11 0.47 4.61
N ALA A 160 -1.48 0.61 5.89
CA ALA A 160 -2.09 1.83 6.41
C ALA A 160 -1.15 3.05 6.29
N VAL A 161 0.13 2.86 6.61
CA VAL A 161 1.19 3.87 6.47
C VAL A 161 1.36 4.23 5.00
N THR A 162 1.49 3.22 4.14
CA THR A 162 1.60 3.40 2.69
C THR A 162 0.44 4.23 2.15
N TYR A 163 -0.79 3.91 2.56
CA TYR A 163 -2.00 4.57 2.12
C TYR A 163 -1.99 6.06 2.47
N VAL A 164 -1.89 6.39 3.76
CA VAL A 164 -2.00 7.79 4.21
C VAL A 164 -0.85 8.66 3.70
N PHE A 165 0.37 8.10 3.60
CA PHE A 165 1.54 8.84 3.12
C PHE A 165 1.62 8.92 1.59
N LEU A 166 0.99 8.01 0.83
CA LEU A 166 0.80 8.22 -0.61
C LEU A 166 -0.05 9.48 -0.86
N PHE A 167 -1.21 9.57 -0.21
CA PHE A 167 -2.09 10.74 -0.35
C PHE A 167 -1.43 12.02 0.15
N LEU A 168 -0.74 11.97 1.29
CA LEU A 168 -0.03 13.14 1.81
C LEU A 168 1.10 13.57 0.86
N THR A 169 1.84 12.63 0.27
CA THR A 169 2.91 12.93 -0.71
C THR A 169 2.34 13.61 -1.95
N ILE A 170 1.22 13.09 -2.48
CA ILE A 170 0.50 13.71 -3.60
C ILE A 170 0.02 15.12 -3.23
N ALA A 171 -0.62 15.27 -2.06
CA ALA A 171 -1.16 16.53 -1.59
C ALA A 171 -0.08 17.62 -1.43
N LEU A 172 1.03 17.28 -0.76
CA LEU A 172 2.16 18.19 -0.56
C LEU A 172 2.86 18.50 -1.88
N GLY A 173 2.99 17.52 -2.77
CA GLY A 173 3.53 17.72 -4.12
C GLY A 173 2.68 18.71 -4.95
N ILE A 174 1.35 18.57 -4.92
CA ILE A 174 0.44 19.53 -5.56
C ILE A 174 0.57 20.90 -4.89
N GLN A 175 0.71 20.96 -3.56
CA GLN A 175 0.89 22.23 -2.86
C GLN A 175 2.18 22.94 -3.28
N LEU A 176 3.29 22.19 -3.42
CA LEU A 176 4.56 22.70 -3.96
C LEU A 176 4.38 23.24 -5.38
N ALA A 177 3.65 22.53 -6.24
CA ALA A 177 3.37 22.94 -7.62
C ALA A 177 2.55 24.24 -7.72
N ARG A 178 1.68 24.49 -6.74
CA ARG A 178 0.76 25.65 -6.72
C ARG A 178 1.38 26.91 -6.09
N GLN A 179 2.58 26.82 -5.53
CA GLN A 179 3.28 27.96 -4.93
C GLN A 179 4.40 28.46 -5.84
N LYS A 180 4.47 29.78 -6.06
CA LYS A 180 5.59 30.40 -6.82
C LYS A 180 6.92 30.29 -6.06
N HIS A 181 6.87 30.45 -4.74
CA HIS A 181 8.03 30.35 -3.84
C HIS A 181 7.70 29.43 -2.66
N PRO A 182 7.72 28.10 -2.86
CA PRO A 182 7.44 27.17 -1.78
C PRO A 182 8.45 27.28 -0.64
N SER A 183 7.99 27.10 0.60
CA SER A 183 8.87 27.14 1.77
C SER A 183 9.76 25.90 1.86
N ILE A 184 10.92 26.04 2.53
CA ILE A 184 11.83 24.92 2.79
C ILE A 184 11.14 23.84 3.64
N TRP A 185 10.31 24.25 4.61
CA TRP A 185 9.54 23.32 5.43
C TRP A 185 8.56 22.48 4.63
N LEU A 186 7.88 23.07 3.64
CA LEU A 186 6.94 22.33 2.80
C LEU A 186 7.65 21.23 1.99
N VAL A 187 8.84 21.49 1.47
CA VAL A 187 9.60 20.47 0.74
C VAL A 187 10.17 19.41 1.68
N ILE A 188 10.63 19.77 2.88
CA ILE A 188 11.04 18.80 3.90
C ILE A 188 9.88 17.88 4.26
N LEU A 189 8.68 18.41 4.48
CA LEU A 189 7.48 17.61 4.74
C LEU A 189 7.14 16.67 3.58
N PHE A 190 7.30 17.11 2.33
CA PHE A 190 7.14 16.24 1.16
C PHE A 190 8.12 15.07 1.18
N TYR A 191 9.40 15.31 1.49
CA TYR A 191 10.39 14.23 1.61
C TYR A 191 10.12 13.29 2.77
N ILE A 192 9.74 13.82 3.95
CA ILE A 192 9.35 12.98 5.09
C ILE A 192 8.20 12.08 4.68
N SER A 193 7.17 12.63 4.03
CA SER A 193 6.03 11.86 3.53
C SER A 193 6.45 10.78 2.52
N ALA A 194 7.34 11.10 1.59
CA ALA A 194 7.86 10.13 0.61
C ALA A 194 8.72 9.02 1.25
N ILE A 195 9.52 9.35 2.28
CA ILE A 195 10.30 8.38 3.06
C ILE A 195 9.35 7.46 3.83
N MET A 196 8.34 8.02 4.50
CA MET A 196 7.33 7.24 5.24
C MET A 196 6.59 6.27 4.31
N LEU A 197 6.22 6.71 3.10
CA LEU A 197 5.65 5.87 2.06
C LEU A 197 6.61 4.73 1.66
N ALA A 198 7.82 5.06 1.23
CA ALA A 198 8.78 4.10 0.68
C ALA A 198 9.26 3.07 1.70
N CYS A 199 9.39 3.48 2.96
CA CYS A 199 9.94 2.65 4.03
C CYS A 199 8.85 1.94 4.87
N SER A 200 7.58 1.99 4.45
CA SER A 200 6.47 1.35 5.20
C SER A 200 6.50 -0.18 5.11
N LYS A 201 6.99 -0.71 3.98
CA LYS A 201 7.18 -2.15 3.73
C LYS A 201 8.32 -2.30 2.72
N THR A 202 9.12 -3.35 2.83
CA THR A 202 10.23 -3.65 1.90
C THR A 202 9.77 -3.63 0.43
N GLN A 203 8.57 -4.13 0.16
CA GLN A 203 7.94 -4.18 -1.15
C GLN A 203 7.67 -2.79 -1.78
N TYR A 204 7.54 -1.75 -0.94
CA TYR A 204 7.22 -0.38 -1.37
C TYR A 204 8.45 0.52 -1.51
N THR A 205 9.64 0.02 -1.19
CA THR A 205 10.92 0.74 -1.36
C THR A 205 11.17 1.25 -2.79
N PRO A 206 10.70 0.61 -3.88
CA PRO A 206 10.79 1.18 -5.23
C PRO A 206 10.15 2.57 -5.35
N ALA A 207 9.09 2.85 -4.59
CA ALA A 207 8.44 4.15 -4.60
C ALA A 207 9.37 5.30 -4.17
N GLY A 208 10.33 5.03 -3.29
CA GLY A 208 11.33 6.01 -2.87
C GLY A 208 12.29 6.39 -4.01
N PHE A 209 12.69 5.43 -4.84
CA PHE A 209 13.51 5.68 -6.03
C PHE A 209 12.73 6.49 -7.08
N ILE A 210 11.45 6.18 -7.29
CA ILE A 210 10.59 6.96 -8.20
C ILE A 210 10.36 8.38 -7.66
N ALA A 211 10.11 8.53 -6.36
CA ALA A 211 9.98 9.84 -5.73
C ALA A 211 11.28 10.66 -5.83
N ALA A 212 12.45 10.02 -5.74
CA ALA A 212 13.72 10.70 -5.97
C ALA A 212 13.82 11.28 -7.39
N LEU A 213 13.33 10.58 -8.42
CA LEU A 213 13.28 11.12 -9.78
C LEU A 213 12.38 12.36 -9.89
N LEU A 214 11.24 12.39 -9.18
CA LEU A 214 10.37 13.57 -9.11
C LEU A 214 11.09 14.80 -8.57
N THR A 215 12.00 14.60 -7.62
CA THR A 215 12.71 15.70 -6.94
C THR A 215 13.64 16.48 -7.87
N ILE A 216 14.02 15.90 -9.00
CA ILE A 216 14.74 16.60 -10.08
C ILE A 216 13.95 17.83 -10.52
N ARG A 217 12.61 17.75 -10.60
CA ARG A 217 11.79 18.93 -10.94
C ARG A 217 11.87 20.02 -9.88
N LEU A 218 11.91 19.62 -8.60
CA LEU A 218 11.97 20.56 -7.47
C LEU A 218 13.25 21.41 -7.48
N TRP A 219 14.37 20.87 -7.99
CA TRP A 219 15.62 21.60 -8.17
C TRP A 219 15.45 22.88 -9.02
N PHE A 220 14.56 22.86 -10.02
CA PHE A 220 14.34 23.97 -10.93
C PHE A 220 13.31 25.00 -10.45
N ILE A 221 12.58 24.73 -9.36
CA ILE A 221 11.54 25.63 -8.85
C ILE A 221 12.17 26.88 -8.20
N ARG A 222 13.27 26.72 -7.47
CA ARG A 222 13.99 27.82 -6.81
C ARG A 222 15.49 27.73 -7.06
N LYS A 223 16.15 28.89 -7.16
CA LYS A 223 17.59 29.01 -7.51
C LYS A 223 18.50 29.24 -6.31
N ASP A 224 17.96 29.50 -5.12
CA ASP A 224 18.77 29.82 -3.94
C ASP A 224 19.55 28.58 -3.42
N LYS A 225 20.70 28.85 -2.79
CA LYS A 225 21.63 27.82 -2.32
C LYS A 225 21.01 26.90 -1.28
N VAL A 226 20.20 27.46 -0.36
CA VAL A 226 19.59 26.69 0.72
C VAL A 226 18.59 25.69 0.15
N TRP A 227 17.69 26.12 -0.74
CA TRP A 227 16.77 25.22 -1.43
C TRP A 227 17.49 24.06 -2.12
N ARG A 228 18.50 24.39 -2.94
CA ARG A 228 19.28 23.39 -3.69
C ARG A 228 20.00 22.39 -2.79
N SER A 229 20.60 22.88 -1.70
CA SER A 229 21.25 22.02 -0.70
C SER A 229 20.23 21.08 -0.05
N VAL A 230 19.04 21.58 0.31
CA VAL A 230 17.98 20.76 0.90
C VAL A 230 17.51 19.68 -0.08
N ILE A 231 17.29 20.01 -1.35
CA ILE A 231 16.91 19.02 -2.38
C ILE A 231 17.96 17.91 -2.47
N VAL A 232 19.25 18.26 -2.61
CA VAL A 232 20.32 17.25 -2.74
C VAL A 232 20.42 16.39 -1.49
N SER A 233 20.47 16.99 -0.30
CA SER A 233 20.59 16.26 0.96
C SER A 233 19.39 15.35 1.21
N MET A 234 18.18 15.84 0.98
CA MET A 234 16.96 15.06 1.22
C MET A 234 16.74 13.97 0.16
N THR A 235 17.13 14.21 -1.10
CA THR A 235 17.12 13.15 -2.13
C THR A 235 18.13 12.06 -1.81
N ALA A 236 19.35 12.42 -1.38
CA ALA A 236 20.34 11.46 -0.93
C ALA A 236 19.81 10.65 0.26
N LEU A 237 19.23 11.32 1.26
CA LEU A 237 18.62 10.65 2.42
C LEU A 237 17.49 9.69 2.01
N LEU A 238 16.58 10.12 1.13
CA LEU A 238 15.49 9.28 0.62
C LEU A 238 16.04 8.02 -0.07
N LEU A 239 17.04 8.15 -0.94
CA LEU A 239 17.66 7.03 -1.63
C LEU A 239 18.37 6.08 -0.67
N ILE A 240 19.14 6.62 0.29
CA ILE A 240 19.86 5.84 1.30
C ILE A 240 18.87 5.06 2.16
N LEU A 241 17.83 5.71 2.69
CA LEU A 241 16.84 5.04 3.54
C LEU A 241 16.02 4.01 2.76
N SER A 242 15.64 4.30 1.51
CA SER A 242 14.95 3.33 0.64
C SER A 242 15.83 2.09 0.39
N PHE A 243 17.13 2.28 0.17
CA PHE A 243 18.08 1.18 0.00
C PHE A 243 18.31 0.39 1.29
N ILE A 244 18.44 1.07 2.44
CA ILE A 244 18.56 0.41 3.75
C ILE A 244 17.33 -0.46 4.02
N CYS A 245 16.12 0.08 3.82
CA CYS A 245 14.88 -0.66 4.03
C CYS A 245 14.72 -1.84 3.06
N TYR A 246 15.23 -1.70 1.84
CA TYR A 246 15.28 -2.81 0.89
C TYR A 246 16.21 -3.94 1.37
N LYS A 247 17.36 -3.58 1.94
CA LYS A 247 18.37 -4.53 2.44
C LYS A 247 18.08 -5.09 3.82
N SER A 248 17.20 -4.46 4.60
CA SER A 248 16.87 -4.88 5.96
C SER A 248 15.77 -5.95 6.01
N SER A 249 15.49 -6.65 4.90
CA SER A 249 14.58 -7.79 4.93
C SER A 249 15.17 -8.90 5.81
N PRO A 250 14.46 -9.35 6.85
CA PRO A 250 14.88 -10.49 7.67
C PRO A 250 15.10 -11.77 6.85
N ALA A 251 16.14 -12.54 7.19
CA ALA A 251 16.46 -13.78 6.47
C ALA A 251 15.33 -14.81 6.52
N TRP A 252 14.53 -14.83 7.59
CA TRP A 252 13.37 -15.70 7.71
C TRP A 252 12.22 -15.30 6.76
N ILE A 253 12.01 -14.00 6.53
CA ILE A 253 11.05 -13.49 5.54
C ILE A 253 11.53 -13.84 4.14
N ASP A 254 12.82 -13.63 3.85
CA ASP A 254 13.40 -13.98 2.55
C ASP A 254 13.25 -15.48 2.24
N LYS A 255 13.43 -16.36 3.24
CA LYS A 255 13.20 -17.81 3.09
C LYS A 255 11.76 -18.11 2.66
N ILE A 256 10.77 -17.56 3.37
CA ILE A 256 9.34 -17.73 3.08
C ILE A 256 9.05 -17.26 1.64
N ASN A 257 9.52 -16.07 1.31
CA ASN A 257 9.28 -15.40 0.05
C ASN A 257 9.94 -16.11 -1.14
N ILE A 258 11.17 -16.63 -0.98
CA ILE A 258 11.85 -17.44 -2.01
C ILE A 258 11.07 -18.72 -2.29
N TYR A 259 10.62 -19.42 -1.24
CA TYR A 259 9.79 -20.62 -1.41
C TYR A 259 8.51 -20.30 -2.19
N GLN A 260 7.75 -19.30 -1.75
CA GLN A 260 6.50 -18.92 -2.40
C GLN A 260 6.72 -18.50 -3.85
N THR A 261 7.75 -17.70 -4.11
CA THR A 261 8.07 -17.21 -5.45
C THR A 261 8.42 -18.34 -6.41
N VAL A 262 9.18 -19.34 -5.96
CA VAL A 262 9.56 -20.47 -6.82
C VAL A 262 8.40 -21.44 -6.98
N PHE A 263 7.86 -21.99 -5.89
CA PHE A 263 6.90 -23.09 -5.95
C PHE A 263 5.46 -22.64 -6.22
N TYR A 264 5.05 -21.52 -5.63
CA TYR A 264 3.71 -20.93 -5.78
C TYR A 264 3.67 -19.74 -6.75
N GLY A 265 4.80 -19.42 -7.38
CA GLY A 265 4.93 -18.45 -8.46
C GLY A 265 5.42 -19.17 -9.71
N VAL A 266 6.74 -19.20 -9.91
CA VAL A 266 7.37 -19.71 -11.14
C VAL A 266 6.84 -21.07 -11.58
N LEU A 267 6.70 -22.03 -10.67
CA LEU A 267 6.25 -23.39 -11.01
C LEU A 267 4.73 -23.57 -11.03
N LYS A 268 3.98 -22.69 -10.36
CA LYS A 268 2.51 -22.76 -10.37
C LYS A 268 2.02 -22.57 -11.80
N ASP A 269 1.19 -23.52 -12.26
CA ASP A 269 0.67 -23.61 -13.62
C ASP A 269 1.78 -23.62 -14.69
N SER A 270 2.95 -24.18 -14.35
CA SER A 270 4.00 -24.43 -15.34
C SER A 270 3.68 -25.68 -16.17
N PRO A 271 3.77 -25.61 -17.51
CA PRO A 271 3.63 -26.79 -18.35
C PRO A 271 4.84 -27.75 -18.20
N ASN A 272 5.98 -27.26 -17.70
CA ASN A 272 7.18 -28.07 -17.47
C ASN A 272 7.97 -27.55 -16.25
N PRO A 273 7.51 -27.83 -15.02
CA PRO A 273 8.14 -27.32 -13.80
C PRO A 273 9.63 -27.72 -13.66
N GLU A 274 10.00 -28.91 -14.13
CA GLU A 274 11.38 -29.37 -14.09
C GLU A 274 12.30 -28.52 -14.97
N GLN A 275 11.83 -28.12 -16.16
CA GLN A 275 12.60 -27.25 -17.05
C GLN A 275 12.74 -25.84 -16.46
N ASP A 276 11.66 -25.28 -15.92
CA ASP A 276 11.69 -23.97 -15.26
C ASP A 276 12.69 -23.96 -14.08
N LEU A 277 12.77 -25.07 -13.32
CA LEU A 277 13.80 -25.24 -12.28
C LEU A 277 15.22 -25.29 -12.86
N ARG A 278 15.46 -26.04 -13.94
CA ARG A 278 16.77 -26.06 -14.62
C ARG A 278 17.20 -24.68 -15.06
N ASP A 279 16.27 -23.91 -15.62
CA ASP A 279 16.55 -22.56 -16.12
C ASP A 279 16.78 -21.55 -14.99
N LEU A 280 16.19 -21.77 -13.81
CA LEU A 280 16.54 -21.09 -12.57
C LEU A 280 17.87 -21.58 -11.94
N GLY A 281 18.43 -22.68 -12.45
CA GLY A 281 19.60 -23.33 -11.88
C GLY A 281 19.30 -24.05 -10.57
N VAL A 282 18.07 -24.52 -10.35
CA VAL A 282 17.62 -25.30 -9.19
C VAL A 282 17.46 -26.77 -9.57
N ASP A 283 17.63 -27.67 -8.61
CA ASP A 283 17.45 -29.12 -8.82
C ASP A 283 16.02 -29.46 -9.27
N PRO A 284 15.82 -30.12 -10.43
CA PRO A 284 14.52 -30.52 -10.94
C PRO A 284 13.72 -31.43 -10.01
N GLU A 285 14.37 -32.19 -9.11
CA GLU A 285 13.66 -33.04 -8.15
C GLU A 285 12.74 -32.23 -7.23
N LEU A 286 13.01 -30.94 -7.04
CA LEU A 286 12.15 -30.05 -6.25
C LEU A 286 10.82 -29.72 -6.94
N ALA A 287 10.62 -30.11 -8.21
CA ALA A 287 9.36 -29.90 -8.95
C ALA A 287 8.15 -30.53 -8.25
N VAL A 288 8.35 -31.54 -7.39
CA VAL A 288 7.29 -32.17 -6.59
C VAL A 288 6.57 -31.21 -5.64
N ASN A 289 7.17 -30.04 -5.37
CA ASN A 289 6.55 -28.97 -4.58
C ASN A 289 5.83 -27.92 -5.43
N ALA A 290 5.73 -28.08 -6.76
CA ALA A 290 5.02 -27.12 -7.61
C ALA A 290 3.57 -26.90 -7.14
N GLY A 291 3.14 -25.64 -7.09
CA GLY A 291 1.79 -25.26 -6.64
C GLY A 291 1.60 -25.25 -5.11
N THR A 292 2.65 -25.50 -4.32
CA THR A 292 2.58 -25.44 -2.85
C THR A 292 3.05 -24.07 -2.34
N HIS A 293 2.35 -23.52 -1.34
CA HIS A 293 2.79 -22.31 -0.62
C HIS A 293 3.51 -22.69 0.69
N PHE A 294 4.23 -21.75 1.31
CA PHE A 294 5.10 -22.05 2.46
C PHE A 294 4.38 -22.60 3.70
N TRP A 295 3.06 -22.42 3.79
CA TRP A 295 2.20 -22.95 4.87
C TRP A 295 1.41 -24.20 4.49
N SER A 296 1.60 -24.73 3.28
CA SER A 296 0.92 -25.94 2.82
C SER A 296 1.71 -27.21 3.16
N ASN A 297 1.03 -28.35 3.16
CA ASN A 297 1.68 -29.65 3.29
C ASN A 297 2.34 -30.01 1.94
N ALA A 298 3.65 -29.77 1.83
CA ALA A 298 4.43 -30.06 0.64
C ALA A 298 5.13 -31.42 0.73
N ALA A 299 5.42 -32.04 -0.42
CA ALA A 299 6.07 -33.34 -0.50
C ALA A 299 7.50 -33.30 0.08
N ILE A 300 8.24 -32.23 -0.20
CA ILE A 300 9.49 -31.89 0.46
C ILE A 300 9.19 -30.78 1.48
N PRO A 301 9.27 -31.06 2.79
CA PRO A 301 8.97 -30.09 3.83
C PRO A 301 9.84 -28.83 3.74
N GLN A 302 9.30 -27.70 4.17
CA GLN A 302 9.91 -26.37 4.02
C GLN A 302 11.27 -26.22 4.72
N GLU A 303 11.52 -27.00 5.78
CA GLU A 303 12.78 -27.04 6.54
C GLU A 303 13.71 -28.19 6.11
N ASP A 304 13.39 -28.92 5.03
CA ASP A 304 14.24 -30.00 4.53
C ASP A 304 15.63 -29.47 4.12
N PRO A 305 16.74 -30.11 4.54
CA PRO A 305 18.09 -29.68 4.20
C PRO A 305 18.35 -29.50 2.70
N ARG A 306 17.63 -30.24 1.84
CA ARG A 306 17.71 -30.10 0.38
C ARG A 306 17.27 -28.71 -0.08
N LEU A 307 16.20 -28.15 0.49
CA LEU A 307 15.75 -26.79 0.15
C LEU A 307 16.75 -25.73 0.59
N HIS A 308 17.42 -25.91 1.73
CA HIS A 308 18.49 -25.00 2.14
C HIS A 308 19.64 -25.00 1.14
N LYS A 309 20.09 -26.19 0.72
CA LYS A 309 21.22 -26.35 -0.20
C LYS A 309 20.91 -25.88 -1.62
N GLU A 310 19.80 -26.33 -2.18
CA GLU A 310 19.49 -26.16 -3.61
C GLU A 310 18.67 -24.91 -3.91
N LEU A 311 17.97 -24.33 -2.92
CA LEU A 311 17.09 -23.18 -3.11
C LEU A 311 17.48 -21.96 -2.25
N TYR A 312 17.32 -22.00 -0.93
CA TYR A 312 17.40 -20.80 -0.07
C TYR A 312 18.79 -20.13 -0.07
N ASN A 313 19.85 -20.94 -0.11
CA ASN A 313 21.22 -20.43 -0.14
C ASN A 313 21.67 -20.00 -1.55
N LYS A 314 20.98 -20.47 -2.59
CA LYS A 314 21.40 -20.32 -3.99
C LYS A 314 20.65 -19.21 -4.73
N ILE A 315 19.33 -19.16 -4.56
CA ILE A 315 18.44 -18.28 -5.31
C ILE A 315 18.21 -16.97 -4.55
N LYS A 316 18.19 -15.86 -5.28
CA LYS A 316 17.82 -14.53 -4.80
C LYS A 316 16.78 -13.90 -5.73
N PHE A 317 16.06 -12.88 -5.25
CA PHE A 317 15.04 -12.19 -6.05
C PHE A 317 15.52 -11.67 -7.42
N PRO A 318 16.78 -11.19 -7.59
CA PRO A 318 17.28 -10.84 -8.92
C PRO A 318 17.34 -12.01 -9.91
N ASP A 319 17.55 -13.24 -9.44
CA ASP A 319 17.56 -14.45 -10.28
C ASP A 319 16.14 -14.75 -10.78
N ILE A 320 15.13 -14.58 -9.93
CA ILE A 320 13.71 -14.69 -10.30
C ILE A 320 13.34 -13.61 -11.32
N ALA A 321 13.73 -12.35 -11.08
CA ALA A 321 13.48 -11.26 -12.01
C ALA A 321 14.13 -11.56 -13.38
N LYS A 322 15.38 -12.05 -13.37
CA LYS A 322 16.08 -12.47 -14.60
C LYS A 322 15.35 -13.61 -15.30
N PHE A 323 14.86 -14.61 -14.57
CA PHE A 323 14.09 -15.71 -15.13
C PHE A 323 12.87 -15.21 -15.90
N TYR A 324 12.05 -14.33 -15.30
CA TYR A 324 10.89 -13.78 -16.01
C TYR A 324 11.27 -12.94 -17.24
N LEU A 325 12.38 -12.20 -17.18
CA LEU A 325 12.88 -11.45 -18.33
C LEU A 325 13.34 -12.34 -19.50
N THR A 326 13.84 -13.55 -19.22
CA THR A 326 14.26 -14.52 -20.25
C THR A 326 13.15 -15.47 -20.67
N HIS A 327 12.03 -15.53 -19.93
CA HIS A 327 10.88 -16.40 -20.19
C HIS A 327 9.60 -15.57 -20.35
N PRO A 328 9.43 -14.83 -21.47
CA PRO A 328 8.34 -13.88 -21.65
C PRO A 328 6.95 -14.51 -21.56
N GLN A 329 6.79 -15.78 -21.94
CA GLN A 329 5.52 -16.50 -21.77
C GLN A 329 5.17 -16.73 -20.30
N ARG A 330 6.17 -17.10 -19.46
CA ARG A 330 5.98 -17.25 -18.00
C ARG A 330 5.75 -15.89 -17.34
N PHE A 331 6.41 -14.84 -17.81
CA PHE A 331 6.15 -13.49 -17.33
C PHE A 331 4.73 -13.03 -17.67
N TRP A 332 4.28 -13.24 -18.92
CA TRP A 332 2.93 -12.88 -19.34
C TRP A 332 1.86 -13.63 -18.54
N SER A 333 2.04 -14.94 -18.29
CA SER A 333 1.08 -15.69 -17.49
C SER A 333 0.97 -15.14 -16.06
N LYS A 334 2.06 -14.68 -15.46
CA LYS A 334 2.01 -14.03 -14.15
C LYS A 334 1.40 -12.63 -14.19
N LEU A 335 1.59 -11.87 -15.27
CA LEU A 335 0.86 -10.63 -15.47
C LEU A 335 -0.66 -10.89 -15.57
N GLU A 336 -1.09 -11.95 -16.24
CA GLU A 336 -2.52 -12.35 -16.29
C GLU A 336 -3.03 -12.79 -14.92
N ALA A 337 -2.32 -13.67 -14.22
CA ALA A 337 -2.71 -14.09 -12.86
C ALA A 337 -2.82 -12.90 -11.91
N THR A 338 -1.91 -11.92 -12.01
CA THR A 338 -1.98 -10.69 -11.20
C THR A 338 -3.23 -9.87 -11.52
N ALA A 339 -3.71 -9.90 -12.76
CA ALA A 339 -4.86 -9.10 -13.21
C ALA A 339 -6.16 -9.56 -12.55
N GLU A 340 -6.27 -10.84 -12.19
CA GLU A 340 -7.43 -11.40 -11.50
C GLU A 340 -7.59 -10.81 -10.08
N TYR A 341 -6.48 -10.47 -9.42
CA TYR A 341 -6.47 -9.91 -8.07
C TYR A 341 -6.32 -8.38 -8.03
N ALA A 342 -5.98 -7.78 -9.17
CA ALA A 342 -5.73 -6.34 -9.35
C ALA A 342 -6.90 -5.44 -8.94
N TRP A 343 -8.11 -5.98 -8.96
CA TRP A 343 -9.35 -5.28 -8.68
C TRP A 343 -9.86 -5.51 -7.26
N THR A 344 -9.25 -6.43 -6.52
CA THR A 344 -9.68 -6.80 -5.19
C THR A 344 -8.97 -5.93 -4.15
N ILE A 345 -9.75 -5.08 -3.46
CA ILE A 345 -9.22 -4.24 -2.36
C ILE A 345 -9.06 -5.07 -1.09
N ARG A 346 -10.01 -5.97 -0.84
CA ARG A 346 -10.08 -6.76 0.39
C ARG A 346 -9.26 -8.03 0.24
N PRO A 347 -8.44 -8.42 1.22
CA PRO A 347 -7.71 -9.68 1.14
C PRO A 347 -8.66 -10.86 0.95
N SER A 348 -8.51 -11.55 -0.18
CA SER A 348 -9.23 -12.77 -0.54
C SER A 348 -8.27 -13.76 -1.20
N VAL A 349 -8.55 -15.05 -1.06
CA VAL A 349 -7.86 -16.13 -1.78
C VAL A 349 -8.93 -16.86 -2.57
N ASP A 350 -8.74 -17.00 -3.89
CA ASP A 350 -9.70 -17.64 -4.80
C ASP A 350 -11.13 -17.07 -4.69
N GLY A 351 -11.25 -15.75 -4.50
CA GLY A 351 -12.53 -15.06 -4.33
C GLY A 351 -13.20 -15.26 -2.96
N VAL A 352 -12.54 -15.97 -2.03
CA VAL A 352 -13.05 -16.20 -0.67
C VAL A 352 -12.33 -15.28 0.32
N ALA A 353 -13.11 -14.51 1.06
CA ALA A 353 -12.63 -13.73 2.19
C ALA A 353 -12.02 -14.65 3.26
N PHE A 354 -10.78 -14.37 3.66
CA PHE A 354 -10.09 -15.17 4.68
C PHE A 354 -9.69 -14.37 5.93
N LEU A 355 -9.80 -13.04 5.89
CA LEU A 355 -9.54 -12.15 7.03
C LEU A 355 -10.83 -11.53 7.54
N GLY A 356 -11.15 -11.81 8.81
CA GLY A 356 -12.29 -11.25 9.51
C GLY A 356 -12.11 -9.78 9.85
N ASN A 357 -13.24 -9.09 9.99
CA ASN A 357 -13.28 -7.66 10.29
C ASN A 357 -13.92 -7.32 11.62
N TYR A 358 -14.37 -8.32 12.37
CA TYR A 358 -15.04 -8.13 13.66
C TYR A 358 -14.27 -8.79 14.79
N GLU A 359 -14.48 -8.29 16.00
CA GLU A 359 -14.10 -9.02 17.21
C GLU A 359 -15.04 -10.20 17.40
N LYS A 360 -14.52 -11.32 17.93
CA LYS A 360 -15.30 -12.54 18.20
C LYS A 360 -16.56 -12.31 19.05
N LYS A 361 -16.51 -11.33 19.97
CA LYS A 361 -17.64 -10.98 20.84
C LYS A 361 -18.76 -10.23 20.11
N ASP A 362 -18.41 -9.45 19.08
CA ASP A 362 -19.36 -8.62 18.34
C ASP A 362 -19.95 -9.42 17.17
N ASN A 363 -19.17 -10.32 16.58
CA ASN A 363 -19.63 -11.33 15.64
C ASN A 363 -18.80 -12.64 15.80
N PRO A 364 -19.40 -13.75 16.27
CA PRO A 364 -18.68 -14.99 16.51
C PRO A 364 -18.42 -15.81 15.24
N VAL A 365 -18.91 -15.39 14.07
CA VAL A 365 -18.70 -16.10 12.81
C VAL A 365 -17.30 -15.79 12.26
N PRO A 366 -16.40 -16.79 12.14
CA PRO A 366 -15.03 -16.61 11.68
C PRO A 366 -14.94 -15.96 10.30
N ALA A 367 -13.91 -15.14 10.10
CA ALA A 367 -13.58 -14.50 8.81
C ALA A 367 -14.70 -13.64 8.21
N THR A 368 -15.68 -13.21 9.02
CA THR A 368 -16.76 -12.33 8.53
C THR A 368 -16.22 -10.97 8.14
N GLN A 369 -16.52 -10.52 6.92
CA GLN A 369 -16.18 -9.19 6.44
C GLN A 369 -17.32 -8.20 6.63
N VAL A 370 -16.97 -6.93 6.85
CA VAL A 370 -17.95 -5.84 6.95
C VAL A 370 -18.41 -5.39 5.56
N GLU A 371 -19.70 -5.21 5.35
CA GLU A 371 -20.26 -4.76 4.07
C GLU A 371 -20.65 -3.27 4.07
N THR A 372 -20.69 -2.62 5.23
CA THR A 372 -21.04 -1.20 5.32
C THR A 372 -19.99 -0.31 4.63
N PHE A 373 -20.43 0.66 3.85
CA PHE A 373 -19.57 1.62 3.14
C PHE A 373 -18.53 0.94 2.21
N SER A 374 -18.97 -0.10 1.50
CA SER A 374 -18.17 -0.95 0.60
C SER A 374 -18.45 -0.74 -0.89
N LEU A 375 -19.13 0.35 -1.25
CA LEU A 375 -19.62 0.54 -2.61
C LEU A 375 -18.51 0.42 -3.66
N TRP A 376 -17.33 0.98 -3.39
CA TRP A 376 -16.23 0.96 -4.35
C TRP A 376 -15.56 -0.41 -4.42
N SER A 377 -15.30 -1.04 -3.26
CA SER A 377 -14.77 -2.41 -3.24
C SER A 377 -15.70 -3.39 -3.95
N HIS A 378 -17.01 -3.31 -3.69
CA HIS A 378 -18.02 -4.17 -4.32
C HIS A 378 -18.14 -3.95 -5.83
N VAL A 379 -18.12 -2.70 -6.29
CA VAL A 379 -18.17 -2.40 -7.73
C VAL A 379 -16.96 -2.98 -8.46
N LYS A 380 -15.76 -2.87 -7.88
CA LYS A 380 -14.56 -3.47 -8.49
C LYS A 380 -14.64 -4.98 -8.51
N GLU A 381 -15.07 -5.61 -7.43
CA GLU A 381 -15.20 -7.07 -7.35
C GLU A 381 -16.22 -7.61 -8.37
N GLN A 382 -17.35 -6.93 -8.56
CA GLN A 382 -18.42 -7.39 -9.46
C GLN A 382 -18.24 -7.02 -10.94
N TYR A 383 -17.72 -5.82 -11.23
CA TYR A 383 -17.74 -5.25 -12.58
C TYR A 383 -16.35 -5.00 -13.16
N HIS A 384 -15.31 -5.62 -12.60
CA HIS A 384 -13.97 -5.50 -13.18
C HIS A 384 -13.86 -6.23 -14.52
N PRO A 385 -13.06 -5.68 -15.44
CA PRO A 385 -12.76 -6.39 -16.67
C PRO A 385 -11.66 -7.44 -16.43
N ASN A 386 -11.84 -8.62 -17.04
CA ASN A 386 -10.90 -9.72 -16.91
C ASN A 386 -9.71 -9.58 -17.86
N GLY A 387 -8.51 -9.81 -17.32
CA GLY A 387 -7.27 -9.95 -18.07
C GLY A 387 -6.39 -8.69 -18.08
N PHE A 388 -5.09 -8.92 -18.22
CA PHE A 388 -4.05 -7.90 -18.13
C PHE A 388 -4.18 -6.81 -19.20
N ILE A 389 -4.79 -7.12 -20.35
CA ILE A 389 -5.00 -6.15 -21.45
C ILE A 389 -5.77 -4.91 -21.00
N TRP A 390 -6.71 -5.03 -20.06
CA TRP A 390 -7.48 -3.88 -19.57
C TRP A 390 -6.65 -2.95 -18.69
N ILE A 391 -5.70 -3.51 -17.95
CA ILE A 391 -4.71 -2.73 -17.19
C ILE A 391 -3.82 -1.97 -18.19
N VAL A 392 -3.36 -2.61 -19.25
CA VAL A 392 -2.58 -1.94 -20.32
C VAL A 392 -3.38 -0.80 -20.95
N LEU A 393 -4.65 -1.04 -21.34
CA LEU A 393 -5.51 -0.02 -21.93
C LEU A 393 -5.74 1.17 -20.98
N LEU A 394 -5.99 0.92 -19.70
CA LEU A 394 -6.14 1.97 -18.69
C LEU A 394 -4.86 2.80 -18.57
N TYR A 395 -3.69 2.17 -18.50
CA TYR A 395 -2.40 2.86 -18.44
C TYR A 395 -2.11 3.69 -19.70
N VAL A 396 -2.45 3.18 -20.89
CA VAL A 396 -2.34 3.92 -22.15
C VAL A 396 -3.24 5.15 -22.13
N LEU A 397 -4.53 4.99 -21.78
CA LEU A 397 -5.49 6.10 -21.70
C LEU A 397 -5.06 7.14 -20.68
N TYR A 398 -4.58 6.70 -19.51
CA TYR A 398 -4.07 7.59 -18.47
C TYR A 398 -2.81 8.33 -18.93
N GLY A 399 -1.91 7.65 -19.64
CA GLY A 399 -0.72 8.24 -20.26
C GLY A 399 -1.08 9.35 -21.27
N LEU A 400 -2.13 9.16 -22.08
CA LEU A 400 -2.63 10.21 -22.96
C LEU A 400 -3.14 11.42 -22.16
N GLY A 401 -3.84 11.20 -21.05
CA GLY A 401 -4.27 12.25 -20.11
C GLY A 401 -3.08 13.04 -19.54
N ILE A 402 -2.03 12.34 -19.10
CA ILE A 402 -0.78 12.93 -18.63
C ILE A 402 -0.14 13.82 -19.71
N LEU A 403 -0.07 13.35 -20.96
CA LEU A 403 0.47 14.13 -22.08
C LEU A 403 -0.32 15.42 -22.33
N LEU A 404 -1.65 15.38 -22.20
CA LEU A 404 -2.48 16.57 -22.29
C LEU A 404 -2.21 17.55 -21.14
N GLU A 405 -2.05 17.06 -19.92
CA GLU A 405 -1.68 17.90 -18.78
C GLU A 405 -0.28 18.52 -18.93
N TYR A 406 0.70 17.79 -19.48
CA TYR A 406 2.00 18.36 -19.83
C TYR A 406 1.91 19.47 -20.88
N ARG A 407 1.03 19.31 -21.88
CA ARG A 407 0.78 20.36 -22.89
C ARG A 407 0.14 21.61 -22.29
N ARG A 408 -0.68 21.44 -21.25
CA ARG A 408 -1.31 22.56 -20.51
C ARG A 408 -0.31 23.27 -19.58
N ALA A 409 0.69 22.56 -19.07
CA ALA A 409 1.69 23.09 -18.14
C ALA A 409 2.80 23.91 -18.82
N LYS A 410 2.88 25.20 -18.50
CA LYS A 410 3.84 26.15 -19.10
C LYS A 410 5.11 26.33 -18.26
N THR A 411 5.01 26.16 -16.94
CA THR A 411 6.12 26.38 -16.00
C THR A 411 6.64 25.08 -15.40
N HIS A 412 7.85 25.10 -14.82
CA HIS A 412 8.39 23.95 -14.08
C HIS A 412 7.49 23.55 -12.89
N SER A 413 6.91 24.51 -12.18
CA SER A 413 5.99 24.24 -11.07
C SER A 413 4.70 23.59 -11.56
N GLU A 414 4.13 24.02 -12.70
CA GLU A 414 2.94 23.38 -13.26
C GLU A 414 3.21 21.97 -13.76
N ARG A 415 4.40 21.72 -14.34
CA ARG A 415 4.82 20.38 -14.81
C ARG A 415 5.03 19.38 -13.69
N LEU A 416 5.21 19.85 -12.45
CA LEU A 416 5.30 18.96 -11.28
C LEU A 416 4.01 18.16 -11.07
N ILE A 417 2.84 18.70 -11.42
CA ILE A 417 1.56 17.99 -11.26
C ILE A 417 1.52 16.72 -12.14
N PRO A 418 1.67 16.79 -13.47
CA PRO A 418 1.73 15.59 -14.29
C PRO A 418 2.94 14.71 -13.94
N ASP A 419 4.08 15.25 -13.47
CA ASP A 419 5.18 14.40 -12.96
C ASP A 419 4.70 13.53 -11.77
N ILE A 420 4.05 14.12 -10.76
CA ILE A 420 3.54 13.40 -9.58
C ILE A 420 2.60 12.28 -10.00
N PHE A 421 1.65 12.58 -10.88
CA PHE A 421 0.67 11.59 -11.34
C PHE A 421 1.29 10.54 -12.27
N THR A 422 2.37 10.86 -12.98
CA THR A 422 3.20 9.88 -13.70
C THR A 422 3.91 8.95 -12.72
N ALA A 423 4.48 9.48 -11.64
CA ALA A 423 5.09 8.67 -10.60
C ALA A 423 4.08 7.76 -9.90
N VAL A 424 2.85 8.22 -9.63
CA VAL A 424 1.78 7.35 -9.11
C VAL A 424 1.55 6.15 -10.04
N ALA A 425 1.44 6.39 -11.35
CA ALA A 425 1.28 5.30 -12.32
C ALA A 425 2.49 4.36 -12.35
N ILE A 426 3.72 4.89 -12.34
CA ILE A 426 4.94 4.06 -12.32
C ILE A 426 5.01 3.24 -11.02
N ILE A 427 4.73 3.85 -9.87
CA ILE A 427 4.66 3.16 -8.57
C ILE A 427 3.62 2.05 -8.63
N GLY A 428 2.43 2.33 -9.17
CA GLY A 428 1.39 1.34 -9.39
C GLY A 428 1.92 0.15 -10.19
N MET A 429 2.48 0.37 -11.38
CA MET A 429 2.98 -0.70 -12.24
C MET A 429 4.13 -1.50 -11.59
N ILE A 430 5.00 -0.85 -10.81
CA ILE A 430 6.01 -1.57 -10.04
C ILE A 430 5.34 -2.43 -8.95
N SER A 431 4.37 -1.88 -8.23
CA SER A 431 3.58 -2.61 -7.22
C SER A 431 2.70 -3.72 -7.81
N TYR A 432 2.47 -3.72 -9.13
CA TYR A 432 1.86 -4.82 -9.86
C TYR A 432 2.83 -6.00 -10.06
N VAL A 433 4.08 -5.69 -10.40
CA VAL A 433 5.09 -6.70 -10.76
C VAL A 433 5.82 -7.28 -9.56
N VAL A 434 6.17 -6.43 -8.58
CA VAL A 434 6.95 -6.85 -7.40
C VAL A 434 6.32 -8.01 -6.62
N PRO A 435 4.98 -8.08 -6.39
CA PRO A 435 4.35 -9.21 -5.73
C PRO A 435 4.77 -10.58 -6.26
N PHE A 436 4.60 -10.88 -7.55
CA PHE A 436 4.91 -12.23 -8.05
C PHE A 436 6.40 -12.53 -8.19
N VAL A 437 7.25 -11.50 -8.21
CA VAL A 437 8.71 -11.64 -8.16
C VAL A 437 9.21 -11.85 -6.73
N GLY A 438 8.53 -11.29 -5.74
CA GLY A 438 8.94 -11.26 -4.34
C GLY A 438 8.25 -12.28 -3.44
N SER A 439 6.99 -12.64 -3.72
CA SER A 439 6.16 -13.52 -2.89
C SER A 439 5.34 -14.53 -3.70
N GLY A 440 5.59 -14.66 -5.01
CA GLY A 440 4.75 -15.49 -5.89
C GLY A 440 3.28 -15.08 -5.83
N GLU A 441 2.37 -16.06 -5.90
CA GLU A 441 0.92 -15.80 -5.79
C GLU A 441 0.38 -15.93 -4.35
N GLY A 442 1.26 -15.97 -3.34
CA GLY A 442 0.85 -16.04 -1.95
C GLY A 442 0.25 -14.71 -1.49
N ASP A 443 -0.95 -14.73 -0.90
CA ASP A 443 -1.60 -13.54 -0.31
C ASP A 443 -1.69 -12.36 -1.30
N PHE A 444 -2.01 -12.67 -2.55
CA PHE A 444 -1.75 -11.80 -3.69
C PHE A 444 -2.55 -10.50 -3.64
N ALA A 445 -3.81 -10.56 -3.22
CA ALA A 445 -4.67 -9.39 -3.03
C ALA A 445 -4.07 -8.38 -2.03
N LYS A 446 -3.51 -8.85 -0.90
CA LYS A 446 -2.84 -7.96 0.08
C LYS A 446 -1.58 -7.35 -0.51
N HIS A 447 -0.76 -8.15 -1.20
CA HIS A 447 0.47 -7.66 -1.83
C HIS A 447 0.22 -6.66 -2.97
N LEU A 448 -0.96 -6.68 -3.59
CA LEU A 448 -1.39 -5.72 -4.61
C LEU A 448 -2.00 -4.43 -4.05
N PHE A 449 -2.12 -4.28 -2.73
CA PHE A 449 -2.75 -3.11 -2.10
C PHE A 449 -2.28 -1.77 -2.70
N LEU A 450 -0.96 -1.52 -2.77
CA LEU A 450 -0.45 -0.26 -3.32
C LEU A 450 -0.75 -0.09 -4.83
N PHE A 451 -0.75 -1.18 -5.61
CA PHE A 451 -1.19 -1.11 -7.01
C PHE A 451 -2.66 -0.67 -7.09
N THR A 452 -3.53 -1.29 -6.29
CA THR A 452 -4.96 -1.03 -6.25
C THR A 452 -5.25 0.43 -5.87
N VAL A 453 -4.53 0.98 -4.88
CA VAL A 453 -4.64 2.38 -4.49
C VAL A 453 -4.16 3.31 -5.62
N CYS A 454 -3.00 3.02 -6.23
CA CYS A 454 -2.48 3.83 -7.34
C CYS A 454 -3.44 3.82 -8.54
N LEU A 455 -4.03 2.67 -8.87
CA LEU A 455 -5.02 2.54 -9.93
C LEU A 455 -6.25 3.42 -9.65
N ASP A 456 -6.73 3.43 -8.42
CA ASP A 456 -7.88 4.25 -8.03
C ASP A 456 -7.55 5.75 -8.02
N VAL A 457 -6.33 6.13 -7.63
CA VAL A 457 -5.82 7.49 -7.80
C VAL A 457 -5.79 7.89 -9.27
N MET A 458 -5.36 7.00 -10.18
CA MET A 458 -5.35 7.27 -11.63
C MET A 458 -6.78 7.47 -12.17
N LEU A 459 -7.73 6.62 -11.76
CA LEU A 459 -9.13 6.72 -12.18
C LEU A 459 -9.75 8.05 -11.70
N VAL A 460 -9.62 8.36 -10.40
CA VAL A 460 -10.20 9.58 -9.84
C VAL A 460 -9.51 10.81 -10.43
N SER A 461 -8.17 10.86 -10.51
CA SER A 461 -7.46 12.02 -11.06
C SER A 461 -7.76 12.26 -12.55
N GLY A 462 -7.93 11.19 -13.33
CA GLY A 462 -8.39 11.27 -14.73
C GLY A 462 -9.76 11.94 -14.85
N ILE A 463 -10.72 11.57 -14.00
CA ILE A 463 -12.04 12.20 -13.93
C ILE A 463 -11.92 13.69 -13.54
N TRP A 464 -11.05 14.02 -12.58
CA TRP A 464 -10.77 15.41 -12.21
C TRP A 464 -10.23 16.24 -13.39
N TRP A 465 -9.34 15.69 -14.23
CA TRP A 465 -8.81 16.39 -15.41
C TRP A 465 -9.87 16.60 -16.49
N LEU A 466 -10.71 15.60 -16.74
CA LEU A 466 -11.83 15.72 -17.69
C LEU A 466 -12.83 16.79 -17.23
N ALA A 467 -13.14 16.84 -15.93
CA ALA A 467 -14.04 17.83 -15.37
C ALA A 467 -13.47 19.26 -15.47
N LYS A 468 -12.15 19.44 -15.23
CA LYS A 468 -11.48 20.74 -15.36
C LYS A 468 -11.38 21.22 -16.81
N GLY A 469 -11.06 20.31 -17.73
CA GLY A 469 -10.88 20.63 -19.15
C GLY A 469 -12.15 21.09 -19.88
N ARG A 470 -13.33 20.85 -19.30
CA ARG A 470 -14.63 21.33 -19.82
C ARG A 470 -15.09 22.67 -19.25
N LEU A 471 -14.38 23.20 -18.25
CA LEU A 471 -14.74 24.42 -17.50
C LEU A 471 -13.76 25.58 -17.73
N GLN A 472 -12.72 25.37 -18.55
CA GLN A 472 -11.88 26.40 -19.14
C GLN A 472 -12.39 26.68 -20.55
#